data_AF-A0A4P7YII7-F1
#
_entry.id   AF-A0A4P7YII7-F1
#
_cell.length_a   1.000
_cell.length_b   1.000
_cell.length_c   1.000
_cell.angle_alpha   90.00
_cell.angle_beta   90.00
_cell.angle_gamma   90.00
#
_symmetry.space_group_name_H-M   'P 1'
#
loop_
_entity.id
_entity.type
_entity.pdbx_description
1 polymer ?
#
loop_
_entity_poly.entity_id
_entity_poly.type
_entity_poly.pdbx_seq_one_letter_code
_entity_poly.pdbx_strand_id
1 'polypeptide(L)'
;MNDADGEDESAPPADTDQTHRLTAEELTFLLRDPLLRAQEAERAVRSNRSRTERRAADPAYAERLRAGDRERQRRRRLRDSIGRPEAPETPAVPLPDLTQAQAAARLSDHLDHASSAQAAQLRRRPDRVRLYAEAFVAYRTLSAGGGRPTRGALAALLKSRFGRSVTPSQVQKLRDHVEAFAATGGPWAVAPPHPSGDARTRSV
;
A
#
# COMPACT_ATOMS: atom_id res chain seq x y z
N MET A 1 25.40 -9.77 -71.43
CA MET A 1 25.34 -11.11 -70.82
C MET A 1 25.67 -10.88 -69.35
N ASN A 2 24.69 -10.68 -68.45
CA ASN A 2 23.81 -11.71 -67.85
C ASN A 2 24.63 -12.92 -67.37
N ASP A 3 24.59 -13.41 -66.14
CA ASP A 3 23.72 -13.19 -64.97
C ASP A 3 24.47 -13.71 -63.71
N ALA A 4 24.03 -13.25 -62.53
CA ALA A 4 23.76 -13.98 -61.27
C ALA A 4 24.79 -14.99 -60.69
N ASP A 5 24.88 -15.30 -59.40
CA ASP A 5 24.33 -14.86 -58.09
C ASP A 5 25.23 -15.63 -57.08
N GLY A 6 25.63 -15.04 -55.95
CA GLY A 6 24.99 -15.40 -54.67
C GLY A 6 25.89 -16.29 -53.81
N GLU A 7 25.66 -16.25 -52.50
CA GLU A 7 26.28 -17.06 -51.42
C GLU A 7 27.64 -16.53 -50.90
N ASP A 8 27.88 -16.31 -49.62
CA ASP A 8 27.04 -16.46 -48.43
C ASP A 8 27.68 -15.61 -47.31
N GLU A 9 26.83 -14.96 -46.52
CA GLU A 9 27.21 -14.22 -45.32
C GLU A 9 27.73 -15.19 -44.26
N SER A 10 29.05 -15.40 -44.20
CA SER A 10 29.66 -16.03 -43.02
C SER A 10 29.71 -15.02 -41.87
N ALA A 11 28.58 -14.85 -41.20
CA ALA A 11 28.52 -14.28 -39.86
C ALA A 11 29.48 -15.03 -38.93
N PRO A 12 30.19 -14.34 -38.02
CA PRO A 12 31.03 -15.02 -37.03
C PRO A 12 30.13 -15.97 -36.21
N PRO A 13 30.56 -17.19 -35.90
CA PRO A 13 29.75 -18.11 -35.11
C PRO A 13 29.41 -17.44 -33.78
N ALA A 14 28.11 -17.33 -33.51
CA ALA A 14 27.58 -16.84 -32.25
C ALA A 14 28.15 -17.70 -31.12
N ASP A 15 28.78 -17.01 -30.18
CA ASP A 15 29.49 -17.48 -29.00
C ASP A 15 28.53 -18.24 -28.05
N THR A 16 28.14 -19.46 -28.41
CA THR A 16 27.29 -20.34 -27.59
C THR A 16 28.07 -21.03 -26.46
N ASP A 17 29.38 -20.81 -26.35
CA ASP A 17 30.24 -21.33 -25.29
C ASP A 17 30.37 -20.38 -24.06
N GLN A 18 29.74 -19.19 -24.09
CA GLN A 18 29.81 -18.25 -22.95
C GLN A 18 28.79 -18.51 -21.84
N THR A 19 27.74 -19.30 -22.09
CA THR A 19 26.66 -19.56 -21.11
C THR A 19 27.03 -20.56 -20.02
N HIS A 20 28.20 -21.20 -20.11
CA HIS A 20 28.70 -22.14 -19.12
C HIS A 20 30.11 -21.79 -18.59
N ARG A 21 30.54 -20.53 -18.72
CA ARG A 21 31.76 -20.07 -18.06
C ARG A 21 31.47 -19.90 -16.57
N LEU A 22 31.90 -20.90 -15.79
CA LEU A 22 31.86 -20.86 -14.34
C LEU A 22 32.49 -19.56 -13.86
N THR A 23 31.77 -18.83 -13.00
CA THR A 23 32.29 -17.62 -12.38
C THR A 23 33.50 -17.96 -11.51
N ALA A 24 34.39 -16.99 -11.27
CA ALA A 24 35.57 -17.20 -10.43
C ALA A 24 35.20 -17.76 -9.04
N GLU A 25 34.04 -17.34 -8.51
CA GLU A 25 33.48 -17.82 -7.26
C GLU A 25 33.03 -19.29 -7.34
N GLU A 26 32.37 -19.69 -8.44
CA GLU A 26 31.95 -21.09 -8.69
C GLU A 26 33.13 -22.02 -8.95
N LEU A 27 34.17 -21.55 -9.64
CA LEU A 27 35.42 -22.30 -9.82
C LEU A 27 36.13 -22.51 -8.48
N THR A 28 36.23 -21.47 -7.65
CA THR A 28 36.74 -21.65 -6.29
C THR A 28 35.86 -22.58 -5.47
N PHE A 29 34.54 -22.58 -5.66
CA PHE A 29 33.64 -23.48 -4.94
C PHE A 29 33.84 -24.96 -5.34
N LEU A 30 34.02 -25.23 -6.64
CA LEU A 30 34.20 -26.58 -7.19
C LEU A 30 35.60 -27.15 -6.95
N LEU A 31 36.63 -26.30 -6.97
CA LEU A 31 38.03 -26.69 -6.78
C LEU A 31 38.47 -26.71 -5.31
N ARG A 32 37.62 -26.27 -4.37
CA ARG A 32 37.94 -26.23 -2.95
C ARG A 32 37.75 -27.60 -2.29
N ASP A 33 38.75 -28.00 -1.51
CA ASP A 33 38.78 -29.24 -0.75
C ASP A 33 37.49 -29.44 0.05
N PRO A 34 36.75 -30.55 -0.17
CA PRO A 34 35.52 -30.86 0.57
C PRO A 34 35.72 -30.90 2.09
N LEU A 35 36.91 -31.28 2.58
CA LEU A 35 37.20 -31.30 4.01
C LEU A 35 37.29 -29.89 4.60
N LEU A 36 37.89 -28.94 3.86
CA LEU A 36 37.92 -27.54 4.29
C LEU A 36 36.52 -26.91 4.30
N ARG A 37 35.66 -27.28 3.33
CA ARG A 37 34.25 -26.85 3.31
C ARG A 37 33.48 -27.39 4.51
N ALA A 38 33.64 -28.66 4.85
CA ALA A 38 33.00 -29.26 6.02
C ALA A 38 33.46 -28.56 7.32
N GLN A 39 34.77 -28.33 7.47
CA GLN A 39 35.31 -27.64 8.65
C GLN A 39 34.84 -26.19 8.77
N GLU A 40 34.73 -25.46 7.67
CA GLU A 40 34.20 -24.09 7.65
C GLU A 40 32.71 -24.05 7.96
N ALA A 41 31.93 -24.98 7.41
CA ALA A 41 30.51 -25.13 7.71
C ALA A 41 30.32 -25.45 9.21
N GLU A 42 31.11 -26.35 9.78
CA GLU A 42 31.08 -26.66 11.21
C GLU A 42 31.47 -25.47 12.09
N ARG A 43 32.48 -24.68 11.68
CA ARG A 43 32.84 -23.43 12.36
C ARG A 43 31.71 -22.39 12.28
N ALA A 44 31.05 -22.28 11.12
CA ALA A 44 29.92 -21.37 10.93
C ALA A 44 28.70 -21.80 11.75
N VAL A 45 28.40 -23.10 11.82
CA VAL A 45 27.33 -23.66 12.66
C VAL A 45 27.61 -23.38 14.13
N ARG A 46 28.84 -23.63 14.62
CA ARG A 46 29.24 -23.32 16.00
C ARG A 46 29.14 -21.83 16.32
N SER A 47 29.59 -20.98 15.40
CA SER A 47 29.51 -19.51 15.53
C SER A 47 28.06 -19.01 15.54
N ASN A 48 27.20 -19.58 14.69
CA ASN A 48 25.77 -19.25 14.69
C ASN A 48 25.10 -19.69 15.99
N ARG A 49 25.43 -20.89 16.48
CA ARG A 49 24.91 -21.42 17.75
C ARG A 49 25.29 -20.52 18.93
N SER A 50 26.56 -20.15 19.06
CA SER A 50 27.00 -19.25 20.13
C SER A 50 26.38 -17.85 20.00
N ARG A 51 26.16 -17.36 18.78
CA ARG A 51 25.47 -16.08 18.52
C ARG A 51 23.99 -16.14 18.91
N THR A 52 23.31 -17.26 18.65
CA THR A 52 21.92 -17.46 19.06
C THR A 52 21.79 -17.62 20.57
N GLU A 53 22.70 -18.36 21.21
CA GLU A 53 22.74 -18.54 22.66
C GLU A 53 22.99 -17.21 23.36
N ARG A 54 23.91 -16.37 22.85
CA ARG A 54 24.16 -15.02 23.38
C ARG A 54 22.96 -14.08 23.21
N ARG A 55 22.18 -14.22 22.14
CA ARG A 55 20.93 -13.46 21.94
C ARG A 55 19.82 -13.91 22.89
N ALA A 56 19.78 -15.20 23.24
CA ALA A 56 18.82 -15.75 24.18
C ALA A 56 19.19 -15.38 25.63
N ALA A 57 20.48 -15.40 25.97
CA ALA A 57 20.99 -15.12 27.32
C ALA A 57 21.06 -13.63 27.66
N ASP A 58 21.22 -12.73 26.67
CA ASP A 58 21.29 -11.27 26.88
C ASP A 58 20.18 -10.54 26.09
N PRO A 59 19.05 -10.23 26.75
CA PRO A 59 17.95 -9.47 26.15
C PRO A 59 18.38 -8.08 25.67
N ALA A 60 19.27 -7.39 26.40
CA ALA A 60 19.74 -6.05 26.04
C ALA A 60 20.61 -6.07 24.78
N TYR A 61 21.43 -7.11 24.60
CA TYR A 61 22.17 -7.33 23.36
C TYR A 61 21.25 -7.61 22.16
N ALA A 62 20.20 -8.41 22.35
CA ALA A 62 19.22 -8.67 21.32
C ALA A 62 18.46 -7.39 20.92
N GLU A 63 18.10 -6.53 21.87
CA GLU A 63 17.47 -5.24 21.59
C GLU A 63 18.37 -4.28 20.82
N ARG A 64 19.66 -4.19 21.19
CA ARG A 64 20.66 -3.39 20.44
C ARG A 64 20.78 -3.84 18.99
N LEU A 65 20.75 -5.14 18.72
CA LEU A 65 20.75 -5.68 17.35
C LEU A 65 19.50 -5.27 16.58
N ARG A 66 18.31 -5.47 17.17
CA ARG A 66 17.03 -5.08 16.54
C ARG A 66 16.96 -3.57 16.27
N ALA A 67 17.50 -2.75 17.16
CA ALA A 67 17.58 -1.30 16.97
C ALA A 67 18.51 -0.93 15.81
N GLY A 68 19.68 -1.57 15.72
CA GLY A 68 20.61 -1.40 14.60
C GLY A 68 20.02 -1.82 13.26
N ASP A 69 19.25 -2.91 13.22
CA ASP A 69 18.53 -3.36 12.02
C ASP A 69 17.45 -2.35 11.59
N ARG A 70 16.67 -1.84 12.55
CA ARG A 70 15.66 -0.79 12.27
C ARG A 70 16.29 0.46 11.68
N GLU A 71 17.44 0.90 12.20
CA GLU A 71 18.15 2.07 11.69
C GLU A 71 18.71 1.83 10.27
N ARG A 72 19.29 0.66 10.00
CA ARG A 72 19.72 0.29 8.64
C ARG A 72 18.56 0.30 7.65
N GLN A 73 17.42 -0.27 8.02
CA GLN A 73 16.21 -0.25 7.19
C GLN A 73 15.71 1.18 6.95
N ARG A 74 15.73 2.04 7.98
CA ARG A 74 15.34 3.45 7.85
C ARG A 74 16.24 4.19 6.86
N ARG A 75 17.57 4.02 6.97
CA ARG A 75 18.54 4.64 6.04
C ARG A 75 18.37 4.15 4.60
N ARG A 76 18.12 2.84 4.42
CA ARG A 76 17.84 2.27 3.09
C ARG A 76 16.58 2.88 2.48
N ARG A 77 15.47 2.92 3.23
CA ARG A 77 14.22 3.55 2.77
C ARG A 77 14.39 5.03 2.43
N LEU A 78 15.15 5.77 3.24
CA LEU A 78 15.47 7.17 2.96
C LEU A 78 16.24 7.30 1.64
N ARG A 79 17.27 6.48 1.43
CA ARG A 79 18.04 6.46 0.18
C ARG A 79 17.18 6.10 -1.03
N ASP A 80 16.34 5.07 -0.90
CA ASP A 80 15.43 4.61 -1.95
C ASP A 80 14.35 5.66 -2.29
N SER A 81 14.06 6.59 -1.37
CA SER A 81 13.12 7.69 -1.59
C SER A 81 13.74 8.93 -2.25
N ILE A 82 15.06 9.10 -2.20
CA ILE A 82 15.75 10.23 -2.83
C ILE A 82 15.75 10.03 -4.35
N GLY A 83 15.20 10.98 -5.10
CA GLY A 83 15.14 10.94 -6.57
C GLY A 83 13.95 10.19 -7.15
N ARG A 84 13.06 9.64 -6.32
CA ARG A 84 11.74 9.19 -6.81
C ARG A 84 10.82 10.41 -6.94
N PRO A 85 10.16 10.62 -8.10
CA PRO A 85 9.15 11.64 -8.22
C PRO A 85 8.07 11.42 -7.16
N GLU A 86 7.61 12.50 -6.54
CA GLU A 86 6.51 12.45 -5.58
C GLU A 86 5.29 11.80 -6.25
N ALA A 87 4.71 10.80 -5.59
CA ALA A 87 3.57 10.10 -6.16
C ALA A 87 2.44 11.11 -6.39
N PRO A 88 1.74 11.06 -7.54
CA PRO A 88 0.67 12.01 -7.81
C PRO A 88 -0.35 11.96 -6.68
N GLU A 89 -0.70 13.13 -6.16
CA GLU A 89 -1.70 13.25 -5.10
C GLU A 89 -3.01 12.64 -5.61
N THR A 90 -3.49 11.62 -4.91
CA THR A 90 -4.78 11.02 -5.25
C THR A 90 -5.86 12.05 -4.93
N PRO A 91 -6.77 12.39 -5.87
CA PRO A 91 -7.84 13.32 -5.60
C PRO A 91 -8.78 12.76 -4.54
N ALA A 92 -9.40 13.64 -3.76
CA ALA A 92 -10.43 13.23 -2.81
C ALA A 92 -11.70 12.78 -3.55
N VAL A 93 -12.33 11.71 -3.07
CA VAL A 93 -13.71 11.37 -3.47
C VAL A 93 -14.66 12.49 -3.08
N PRO A 94 -15.53 12.98 -3.99
CA PRO A 94 -16.50 14.03 -3.68
C PRO A 94 -17.54 13.50 -2.69
N LEU A 95 -17.81 14.27 -1.63
CA LEU A 95 -18.82 13.96 -0.62
C LEU A 95 -19.91 15.04 -0.62
N PRO A 96 -21.19 14.68 -0.43
CA PRO A 96 -22.27 15.65 -0.33
C PRO A 96 -22.13 16.53 0.91
N ASP A 97 -22.68 17.75 0.85
CA ASP A 97 -22.73 18.64 2.02
C ASP A 97 -23.83 18.19 2.98
N LEU A 98 -23.48 17.25 3.86
CA LEU A 98 -24.35 16.73 4.91
C LEU A 98 -23.78 17.08 6.29
N THR A 99 -24.69 17.31 7.23
CA THR A 99 -24.37 17.31 8.67
C THR A 99 -24.08 15.90 9.15
N GLN A 100 -23.44 15.76 10.32
CA GLN A 100 -23.18 14.46 10.94
C GLN A 100 -24.46 13.63 11.11
N ALA A 101 -25.54 14.25 11.59
CA ALA A 101 -26.82 13.57 11.81
C ALA A 101 -27.42 13.07 10.49
N GLN A 102 -27.38 13.87 9.43
CA GLN A 102 -27.85 13.48 8.10
C GLN A 102 -26.99 12.37 7.50
N ALA A 103 -25.66 12.43 7.65
CA ALA A 103 -24.76 11.38 7.18
C ALA A 103 -25.05 10.05 7.90
N ALA A 104 -25.29 10.08 9.21
CA ALA A 104 -25.66 8.91 10.00
C ALA A 104 -27.05 8.35 9.60
N ALA A 105 -28.03 9.21 9.38
CA ALA A 105 -29.36 8.81 8.92
C ALA A 105 -29.29 8.11 7.57
N ARG A 106 -28.65 8.73 6.55
CA ARG A 106 -28.48 8.11 5.22
C ARG A 106 -27.74 6.78 5.27
N LEU A 107 -26.72 6.67 6.12
CA LEU A 107 -26.01 5.41 6.32
C LEU A 107 -26.93 4.36 6.94
N SER A 108 -27.73 4.72 7.95
CA SER A 108 -28.67 3.80 8.59
C SER A 108 -29.75 3.34 7.61
N ASP A 109 -30.35 4.27 6.86
CA ASP A 109 -31.35 3.97 5.84
C ASP A 109 -30.79 3.04 4.76
N HIS A 110 -29.59 3.31 4.26
CA HIS A 110 -28.93 2.43 3.29
C HIS A 110 -28.66 1.04 3.87
N LEU A 111 -28.20 0.99 5.12
CA LEU A 111 -27.97 -0.29 5.79
C LEU A 111 -29.27 -1.07 5.88
N ASP A 112 -30.41 -0.44 6.19
CA ASP A 112 -31.73 -1.07 6.26
C ASP A 112 -32.19 -1.72 4.96
N HIS A 113 -31.84 -1.15 3.81
CA HIS A 113 -32.15 -1.71 2.51
C HIS A 113 -31.11 -2.74 2.02
N ALA A 114 -29.92 -2.80 2.63
CA ALA A 114 -28.86 -3.71 2.24
C ALA A 114 -29.02 -5.11 2.85
N SER A 115 -29.03 -6.16 2.01
CA SER A 115 -29.21 -7.56 2.43
C SER A 115 -27.91 -8.25 2.89
N SER A 116 -26.78 -7.55 2.89
CA SER A 116 -25.48 -8.15 3.21
C SER A 116 -25.32 -8.49 4.70
N ALA A 117 -24.54 -9.54 4.99
CA ALA A 117 -24.19 -9.91 6.37
C ALA A 117 -23.46 -8.78 7.11
N GLN A 118 -22.63 -8.02 6.39
CA GLN A 118 -21.95 -6.84 6.93
C GLN A 118 -22.94 -5.74 7.31
N ALA A 119 -23.96 -5.48 6.48
CA ALA A 119 -24.99 -4.50 6.81
C ALA A 119 -25.76 -4.93 8.06
N ALA A 120 -26.15 -6.21 8.17
CA ALA A 120 -26.81 -6.75 9.36
C ALA A 120 -25.96 -6.58 10.63
N GLN A 121 -24.64 -6.79 10.56
CA GLN A 121 -23.73 -6.56 11.68
C GLN A 121 -23.64 -5.08 12.06
N LEU A 122 -23.60 -4.18 11.07
CA LEU A 122 -23.43 -2.76 11.30
C LEU A 122 -24.69 -2.11 11.88
N ARG A 123 -25.89 -2.55 11.47
CA ARG A 123 -27.18 -2.14 12.08
C ARG A 123 -27.22 -2.39 13.58
N ARG A 124 -26.61 -3.50 14.05
CA ARG A 124 -26.54 -3.84 15.49
C ARG A 124 -25.52 -3.00 16.27
N ARG A 125 -24.81 -2.07 15.62
CA ARG A 125 -23.71 -1.29 16.20
C ARG A 125 -23.88 0.20 15.92
N PRO A 126 -24.81 0.89 16.59
CA PRO A 126 -25.09 2.31 16.35
C PRO A 126 -23.86 3.21 16.58
N ASP A 127 -22.98 2.85 17.51
CA ASP A 127 -21.73 3.60 17.76
C ASP A 127 -20.78 3.56 16.56
N ARG A 128 -20.79 2.48 15.78
CA ARG A 128 -19.98 2.38 14.56
C ARG A 128 -20.55 3.25 13.44
N VAL A 129 -21.87 3.30 13.31
CA VAL A 129 -22.55 4.20 12.37
C VAL A 129 -22.20 5.66 12.71
N ARG A 130 -22.27 6.05 13.99
CA ARG A 130 -21.85 7.37 14.45
C ARG A 130 -20.38 7.67 14.12
N LEU A 131 -19.47 6.72 14.38
CA LEU A 131 -18.05 6.87 14.05
C LEU A 131 -17.81 7.07 12.54
N TYR A 132 -18.54 6.34 11.68
CA TYR A 132 -18.44 6.55 10.23
C TYR A 132 -18.97 7.93 9.82
N ALA A 133 -20.06 8.42 10.43
CA ALA A 133 -20.57 9.76 10.17
C ALA A 133 -19.62 10.88 10.68
N GLU A 134 -18.96 10.69 11.83
CA GLU A 134 -17.89 11.58 12.31
C GLU A 134 -16.72 11.61 11.33
N ALA A 135 -16.29 10.44 10.85
CA ALA A 135 -15.23 10.29 9.85
C ALA A 135 -15.61 10.93 8.51
N PHE A 136 -16.86 10.82 8.08
CA PHE A 136 -17.39 11.48 6.89
C PHE A 136 -17.24 13.00 6.96
N VAL A 137 -17.69 13.62 8.06
CA VAL A 137 -17.57 15.08 8.25
C VAL A 137 -16.10 15.48 8.29
N ALA A 138 -15.28 14.72 9.02
CA ALA A 138 -13.85 14.99 9.12
C ALA A 138 -13.14 14.91 7.76
N TYR A 139 -13.45 13.88 6.98
CA TYR A 139 -12.93 13.71 5.63
C TYR A 139 -13.31 14.90 4.75
N ARG A 140 -14.60 15.26 4.73
CA ARG A 140 -15.11 16.38 3.92
C ARG A 140 -14.45 17.71 4.24
N THR A 141 -14.27 18.01 5.52
CA THR A 141 -13.58 19.23 5.98
C THR A 141 -12.14 19.28 5.47
N LEU A 142 -11.43 18.15 5.53
CA LEU A 142 -10.05 18.07 5.09
C LEU A 142 -9.91 18.04 3.56
N SER A 143 -10.90 17.52 2.85
CA SER A 143 -10.92 17.46 1.38
C SER A 143 -11.42 18.73 0.71
N ALA A 144 -11.72 19.79 1.46
CA ALA A 144 -12.18 21.07 0.90
C ALA A 144 -11.17 21.67 -0.11
N GLY A 145 -9.88 21.38 0.07
CA GLY A 145 -8.81 21.75 -0.87
C GLY A 145 -8.61 20.78 -2.04
N GLY A 146 -9.51 19.81 -2.25
CA GLY A 146 -9.46 18.83 -3.36
C GLY A 146 -8.51 17.63 -3.13
N GLY A 147 -7.56 17.75 -2.22
CA GLY A 147 -6.62 16.68 -1.88
C GLY A 147 -7.24 15.60 -0.97
N ARG A 148 -6.86 14.33 -1.20
CA ARG A 148 -7.28 13.23 -0.33
C ARG A 148 -6.71 13.40 1.08
N PRO A 149 -7.54 13.37 2.14
CA PRO A 149 -7.08 13.54 3.51
C PRO A 149 -6.00 12.53 3.92
N THR A 150 -4.93 13.01 4.52
CA THR A 150 -3.88 12.15 5.09
C THR A 150 -4.39 11.44 6.35
N ARG A 151 -3.81 10.27 6.67
CA ARG A 151 -4.15 9.53 7.90
C ARG A 151 -3.90 10.38 9.15
N GLY A 152 -2.81 11.14 9.18
CA GLY A 152 -2.46 12.01 10.31
C GLY A 152 -3.49 13.12 10.50
N ALA A 153 -3.86 13.82 9.42
CA ALA A 153 -4.86 14.88 9.47
C ALA A 153 -6.24 14.37 9.91
N LEU A 154 -6.68 13.22 9.36
CA LEU A 154 -7.96 12.62 9.74
C LEU A 154 -8.00 12.22 11.21
N ALA A 155 -6.92 11.58 11.72
CA ALA A 155 -6.80 11.22 13.13
C ALA A 155 -6.79 12.46 14.05
N ALA A 156 -6.06 13.50 13.66
CA ALA A 156 -5.98 14.75 14.42
C ALA A 156 -7.34 15.43 14.51
N LEU A 157 -8.08 15.52 13.40
CA LEU A 157 -9.41 16.15 13.37
C LEU A 157 -10.45 15.32 14.14
N LEU A 158 -10.40 13.99 14.04
CA LEU A 158 -11.26 13.11 14.84
C LEU A 158 -11.04 13.30 16.34
N LYS A 159 -9.79 13.46 16.76
CA LYS A 159 -9.44 13.72 18.16
C LYS A 159 -9.87 15.11 18.61
N SER A 160 -9.56 16.16 17.85
CA SER A 160 -9.81 17.55 18.27
C SER A 160 -11.29 17.92 18.23
N ARG A 161 -12.04 17.46 17.22
CA ARG A 161 -13.44 17.82 17.01
C ARG A 161 -14.42 16.88 17.72
N PHE A 162 -14.11 15.58 17.76
CA PHE A 162 -15.05 14.56 18.25
C PHE A 162 -14.53 13.80 19.48
N GLY A 163 -13.35 14.15 20.00
CA GLY A 163 -12.75 13.45 21.16
C GLY A 163 -12.35 11.99 20.87
N ARG A 164 -12.32 11.57 19.59
CA ARG A 164 -12.06 10.17 19.22
C ARG A 164 -10.58 9.91 19.04
N SER A 165 -10.04 9.05 19.90
CA SER A 165 -8.70 8.49 19.72
C SER A 165 -8.79 7.17 18.96
N VAL A 166 -8.17 7.12 17.78
CA VAL A 166 -8.26 6.01 16.83
C VAL A 166 -6.85 5.61 16.41
N THR A 167 -6.57 4.30 16.30
CA THR A 167 -5.23 3.83 15.89
C THR A 167 -4.96 4.13 14.42
N PRO A 168 -3.68 4.18 13.98
CA PRO A 168 -3.37 4.45 12.57
C PRO A 168 -4.01 3.47 11.58
N SER A 169 -4.15 2.20 11.96
CA SER A 169 -4.80 1.17 11.13
C SER A 169 -6.32 1.35 11.07
N GLN A 170 -6.93 1.77 12.17
CA GLN A 170 -8.36 2.08 12.20
C GLN A 170 -8.66 3.35 11.40
N VAL A 171 -7.81 4.38 11.46
CA VAL A 171 -7.98 5.60 10.64
C VAL A 171 -7.92 5.27 9.15
N GLN A 172 -7.00 4.40 8.75
CA GLN A 172 -6.94 3.92 7.36
C GLN A 172 -8.24 3.23 6.95
N LYS A 173 -8.73 2.29 7.78
CA LYS A 173 -10.01 1.61 7.54
C LYS A 173 -11.21 2.58 7.50
N LEU A 174 -11.23 3.61 8.36
CA LEU A 174 -12.31 4.60 8.35
C LEU A 174 -12.31 5.39 7.05
N ARG A 175 -11.14 5.85 6.61
CA ARG A 175 -10.99 6.56 5.33
C ARG A 175 -11.47 5.69 4.16
N ASP A 176 -11.01 4.44 4.11
CA ASP A 176 -11.36 3.53 3.01
C ASP A 176 -12.87 3.21 2.99
N HIS A 177 -13.51 3.07 4.16
CA HIS A 177 -14.97 2.90 4.22
C HIS A 177 -15.73 4.16 3.81
N VAL A 178 -15.25 5.35 4.19
CA VAL A 178 -15.90 6.62 3.76
C VAL A 178 -15.86 6.74 2.24
N GLU A 179 -14.72 6.43 1.64
CA GLU A 179 -14.56 6.41 0.18
C GLU A 179 -15.45 5.34 -0.47
N ALA A 180 -15.53 4.14 0.12
CA ALA A 180 -16.41 3.07 -0.38
C ALA A 180 -17.90 3.43 -0.28
N PHE A 181 -18.33 4.09 0.81
CA PHE A 181 -19.71 4.55 0.98
C PHE A 181 -20.08 5.74 0.08
N ALA A 182 -19.07 6.45 -0.43
CA ALA A 182 -19.24 7.53 -1.40
C ALA A 182 -19.19 7.06 -2.86
N ALA A 183 -18.83 5.80 -3.10
CA ALA A 183 -18.90 5.19 -4.43
C ALA A 183 -20.35 5.09 -4.92
N THR A 184 -20.53 5.00 -6.24
CA THR A 184 -21.85 4.90 -6.89
C THR A 184 -22.73 3.82 -6.25
N GLY A 185 -23.96 4.17 -5.87
CA GLY A 185 -24.89 3.27 -5.17
C GLY A 185 -24.69 3.20 -3.65
N GLY A 186 -23.69 3.88 -3.10
CA GLY A 186 -23.47 4.03 -1.65
C GLY A 186 -24.33 5.13 -1.02
N PRO A 187 -24.41 5.18 0.32
CA PRO A 187 -25.26 6.13 1.07
C PRO A 187 -24.86 7.59 0.88
N TRP A 188 -23.61 7.84 0.50
CA TRP A 188 -23.06 9.19 0.32
C TRP A 188 -22.61 9.45 -1.11
N ALA A 189 -23.06 8.63 -2.07
CA ALA A 189 -22.83 8.90 -3.48
C ALA A 189 -23.41 10.27 -3.85
N VAL A 190 -22.59 11.11 -4.50
CA VAL A 190 -23.09 12.31 -5.17
C VAL A 190 -23.70 11.86 -6.49
N ALA A 191 -24.95 12.23 -6.75
CA ALA A 191 -25.57 11.92 -8.04
C ALA A 191 -24.69 12.52 -9.16
N PRO A 192 -24.38 11.75 -10.22
CA PRO A 192 -23.68 12.32 -11.35
C PRO A 192 -24.51 13.49 -11.88
N PRO A 193 -23.89 14.61 -12.29
CA PRO A 193 -24.62 15.67 -12.97
C PRO A 193 -25.30 15.02 -14.18
N HIS A 194 -26.63 15.01 -14.20
CA HIS A 194 -27.36 14.57 -15.37
C HIS A 194 -26.87 15.42 -16.56
N PRO A 195 -26.55 14.83 -17.72
CA PRO A 195 -26.45 15.59 -18.94
C PRO A 195 -27.86 16.12 -19.24
N SER A 196 -28.19 17.30 -18.71
CA SER A 196 -29.40 18.02 -19.08
C SER A 196 -29.28 18.28 -20.57
N GLY A 197 -30.12 17.56 -21.32
CA GLY A 197 -30.17 17.58 -22.76
C GLY A 197 -30.34 19.00 -23.29
N ASP A 198 -29.70 19.22 -24.44
CA ASP A 198 -29.84 20.39 -25.26
C ASP A 198 -31.29 20.86 -25.31
N ALA A 199 -31.47 22.13 -24.97
CA ALA A 199 -32.69 22.86 -25.21
C ALA A 199 -33.12 22.64 -26.66
N ARG A 200 -34.21 21.89 -26.87
CA ARG A 200 -34.96 21.94 -28.13
C ARG A 200 -35.46 23.38 -28.27
N THR A 201 -34.70 24.20 -28.98
CA THR A 201 -35.21 25.40 -29.62
C THR A 201 -36.28 24.96 -30.61
N ARG A 202 -37.54 25.02 -30.20
CA ARG A 202 -38.67 25.11 -31.13
C ARG A 202 -38.54 26.45 -31.84
N SER A 203 -37.98 26.44 -33.03
CA SER A 203 -38.15 27.50 -34.01
C SER A 203 -39.62 27.51 -34.45
N VAL A 204 -40.25 28.67 -34.27
CA VAL A 204 -41.54 29.08 -34.86
C VAL A 204 -41.32 29.41 -36.33
#